data_AF-A0A2Z3H804-F1
#
_entry.id   AF-A0A2Z3H804-F1
#
_cell.length_a   1.000
_cell.length_b   1.000
_cell.length_c   1.000
_cell.angle_alpha   90.00
_cell.angle_beta   90.00
_cell.angle_gamma   90.00
#
_symmetry.space_group_name_H-M   'P 1'
#
loop_
_entity.id
_entity.type
_entity.pdbx_description
1 polymer ?
#
loop_
_entity_poly.entity_id
_entity_poly.type
_entity_poly.pdbx_seq_one_letter_code
_entity_poly.pdbx_strand_id
1 'polypeptide(L)'
;MRRLWIHQVLPLVFAAVPVLTAALVFVAVPSDARRDYLARVAESPIDWIIIAIGFTLFTVQTAFAWRALRWQETDFDLRADRWLGNLCQAAEWFPLLGLIGTVAAILQTFNSITPGANPTPQEIIRKYAPAITATGGGLYMAFINILPVWVVTIGRDLIRSLAGTPAPVESREGKS
;
A
#
# COMPACT_ATOMS: atom_id res chain seq x y z
N MET A 1 -16.17 29.64 -2.62
CA MET A 1 -16.17 28.37 -1.84
C MET A 1 -15.75 27.17 -2.68
N ARG A 2 -16.36 26.92 -3.86
CA ARG A 2 -16.02 25.81 -4.78
C ARG A 2 -14.51 25.65 -5.08
N ARG A 3 -13.80 26.77 -5.32
CA ARG A 3 -12.34 26.77 -5.57
C ARG A 3 -11.53 26.23 -4.37
N LEU A 4 -11.90 26.57 -3.15
CA LEU A 4 -11.19 26.08 -1.95
C LEU A 4 -11.39 24.57 -1.77
N TRP A 5 -12.60 24.08 -2.03
CA TRP A 5 -12.92 22.64 -2.00
C TRP A 5 -12.12 21.84 -3.03
N ILE A 6 -12.10 22.31 -4.29
CA ILE A 6 -11.43 21.61 -5.40
C ILE A 6 -9.90 21.63 -5.27
N HIS A 7 -9.31 22.77 -4.90
CA HIS A 7 -7.86 22.90 -4.91
C HIS A 7 -7.16 22.41 -3.64
N GLN A 8 -7.86 22.36 -2.49
CA GLN A 8 -7.23 22.04 -1.21
C GLN A 8 -7.90 20.90 -0.46
N VAL A 9 -9.23 20.93 -0.31
CA VAL A 9 -9.93 19.95 0.55
C VAL A 9 -10.00 18.58 -0.11
N LEU A 10 -10.47 18.49 -1.36
CA LEU A 10 -10.61 17.21 -2.05
C LEU A 10 -9.26 16.48 -2.20
N PRO A 11 -8.16 17.12 -2.66
CA PRO A 11 -6.88 16.45 -2.77
C PRO A 11 -6.36 15.90 -1.43
N LEU A 12 -6.56 16.65 -0.33
CA LEU A 12 -6.16 16.22 1.00
C LEU A 12 -7.01 15.04 1.50
N VAL A 13 -8.33 15.11 1.33
CA VAL A 13 -9.25 14.03 1.71
C VAL A 13 -8.91 12.76 0.96
N PHE A 14 -8.73 12.83 -0.36
CA PHE A 14 -8.32 11.67 -1.15
C PHE A 14 -6.96 11.12 -0.72
N ALA A 15 -5.95 11.97 -0.52
CA ALA A 15 -4.64 11.53 -0.05
C ALA A 15 -4.67 10.87 1.35
N ALA A 16 -5.65 11.20 2.19
CA ALA A 16 -5.85 10.55 3.49
C ALA A 16 -6.49 9.17 3.38
N VAL A 17 -7.24 8.86 2.31
CA VAL A 17 -7.96 7.59 2.15
C VAL A 17 -7.03 6.36 2.25
N PRO A 18 -5.87 6.28 1.57
CA PRO A 18 -4.96 5.14 1.71
C PRO A 18 -4.50 4.93 3.16
N VAL A 19 -4.20 6.03 3.88
CA VAL A 19 -3.71 5.98 5.27
C VAL A 19 -4.80 5.47 6.20
N LEU A 20 -6.02 6.00 6.06
CA LEU A 20 -7.17 5.57 6.85
C LEU A 20 -7.54 4.12 6.56
N THR A 21 -7.50 3.68 5.30
CA THR A 21 -7.76 2.29 4.91
C THR A 21 -6.70 1.36 5.49
N ALA A 22 -5.41 1.72 5.43
CA ALA A 22 -4.34 0.93 6.05
C ALA A 22 -4.58 0.76 7.56
N ALA A 23 -4.84 1.87 8.27
CA ALA A 23 -5.14 1.83 9.70
C ALA A 23 -6.39 1.00 10.01
N LEU A 24 -7.45 1.14 9.22
CA LEU A 24 -8.70 0.39 9.39
C LEU A 24 -8.49 -1.11 9.19
N VAL A 25 -7.78 -1.51 8.13
CA VAL A 25 -7.47 -2.93 7.88
C VAL A 25 -6.65 -3.51 9.03
N PHE A 26 -5.64 -2.78 9.52
CA PHE A 26 -4.87 -3.22 10.68
C PHE A 26 -5.76 -3.38 11.92
N VAL A 27 -6.61 -2.39 12.23
CA VAL A 27 -7.53 -2.43 13.38
C VAL A 27 -8.60 -3.53 13.24
N ALA A 28 -8.96 -3.91 12.01
CA ALA A 28 -9.90 -5.00 11.74
C ALA A 28 -9.31 -6.40 12.00
N VAL A 29 -7.98 -6.56 11.97
CA VAL A 29 -7.33 -7.82 12.33
C VAL A 29 -7.57 -8.13 13.81
N PRO A 30 -7.93 -9.35 14.22
CA PRO A 30 -8.11 -9.71 15.63
C PRO A 30 -6.92 -9.28 16.51
N SER A 31 -7.19 -8.78 17.72
CA SER A 31 -6.15 -8.23 18.60
C SER A 31 -5.04 -9.22 18.94
N ASP A 32 -5.39 -10.51 19.02
CA ASP A 32 -4.44 -11.58 19.35
C ASP A 32 -3.46 -11.80 18.20
N ALA A 33 -3.98 -11.92 16.97
CA ALA A 33 -3.16 -12.04 15.77
C ALA A 33 -2.26 -10.82 15.56
N ARG A 34 -2.73 -9.60 15.87
CA ARG A 34 -1.87 -8.40 15.84
C ARG A 34 -0.74 -8.47 16.85
N ARG A 35 -1.04 -8.87 18.09
CA ARG A 35 -0.04 -8.96 19.16
C ARG A 35 1.04 -9.98 18.81
N ASP A 36 0.63 -11.15 18.33
CA ASP A 36 1.55 -12.21 17.89
C ASP A 36 2.41 -11.76 16.71
N TYR A 37 1.81 -11.05 15.74
CA TYR A 37 2.54 -10.46 14.62
C TYR A 37 3.60 -9.45 15.10
N LEU A 38 3.22 -8.50 15.96
CA LEU A 38 4.13 -7.48 16.46
C LEU A 38 5.25 -8.07 17.32
N ALA A 39 4.96 -9.09 18.14
CA ALA A 39 5.98 -9.82 18.88
C ALA A 39 6.98 -10.50 17.93
N ARG A 40 6.50 -11.08 16.83
CA ARG A 40 7.35 -11.72 15.82
C ARG A 40 8.23 -10.71 15.08
N VAL A 41 7.68 -9.57 14.67
CA VAL A 41 8.42 -8.50 13.99
C VAL A 41 9.65 -8.09 14.79
N ALA A 42 9.55 -8.05 16.13
CA ALA A 42 10.69 -7.70 16.99
C ALA A 42 11.88 -8.67 16.85
N GLU A 43 11.64 -9.92 16.46
CA GLU A 43 12.65 -10.98 16.39
C GLU A 43 13.07 -11.34 14.95
N SER A 44 12.35 -10.85 13.94
CA SER A 44 12.44 -11.32 12.56
C SER A 44 13.00 -10.26 11.61
N PRO A 45 14.27 -10.38 11.17
CA PRO A 45 14.89 -9.39 10.28
C PRO A 45 14.17 -9.25 8.93
N ILE A 46 13.60 -10.34 8.41
CA ILE A 46 12.87 -10.30 7.13
C ILE A 46 11.56 -9.51 7.25
N ASP A 47 10.87 -9.62 8.38
CA ASP A 47 9.65 -8.86 8.61
C ASP A 47 9.96 -7.36 8.74
N TRP A 48 11.09 -7.00 9.35
CA TRP A 48 11.59 -5.62 9.35
C TRP A 48 11.87 -5.09 7.95
N ILE A 49 12.48 -5.89 7.08
CA ILE A 49 12.73 -5.51 5.69
C ILE A 49 11.40 -5.25 4.96
N ILE A 50 10.43 -6.16 5.10
CA ILE A 50 9.11 -6.03 4.49
C ILE A 50 8.40 -4.76 4.98
N ILE A 51 8.39 -4.53 6.29
CA ILE A 51 7.71 -3.37 6.89
C ILE A 51 8.42 -2.06 6.53
N ALA A 52 9.74 -1.99 6.68
CA ALA A 52 10.50 -0.76 6.46
C ALA A 52 10.40 -0.31 4.99
N ILE A 53 10.59 -1.23 4.05
CA ILE A 53 10.48 -0.93 2.62
C ILE A 53 9.01 -0.62 2.28
N GLY A 54 8.06 -1.44 2.75
CA GLY A 54 6.64 -1.26 2.49
C GLY A 54 6.10 0.08 2.99
N PHE A 55 6.49 0.50 4.18
CA PHE A 55 6.08 1.78 4.75
C PHE A 55 6.78 2.97 4.10
N THR A 56 8.04 2.81 3.70
CA THR A 56 8.78 3.83 2.93
C THR A 56 8.12 4.06 1.59
N LEU A 57 7.84 2.99 0.82
CA LEU A 57 7.11 3.08 -0.44
C LEU A 57 5.74 3.72 -0.22
N PHE A 58 4.99 3.28 0.79
CA PHE A 58 3.65 3.79 1.06
C PHE A 58 3.66 5.29 1.36
N THR A 59 4.64 5.77 2.13
CA THR A 59 4.79 7.19 2.46
C THR A 59 5.12 8.02 1.22
N VAL A 60 6.08 7.56 0.41
CA VAL A 60 6.46 8.25 -0.84
C VAL A 60 5.31 8.26 -1.84
N GLN A 61 4.60 7.15 -2.00
CA GLN A 61 3.43 7.05 -2.87
C GLN A 61 2.29 7.95 -2.38
N THR A 62 2.02 8.00 -1.07
CA THR A 62 1.01 8.91 -0.51
C THR A 62 1.36 10.37 -0.77
N ALA A 63 2.63 10.75 -0.64
CA ALA A 63 3.11 12.10 -0.95
C ALA A 63 2.97 12.44 -2.44
N PHE A 64 3.31 11.50 -3.33
CA PHE A 64 3.11 11.69 -4.77
C PHE A 64 1.64 11.69 -5.16
N ALA A 65 0.79 10.88 -4.53
CA ALA A 65 -0.65 10.87 -4.75
C ALA A 65 -1.28 12.21 -4.37
N TRP A 66 -0.90 12.76 -3.23
CA TRP A 66 -1.31 14.11 -2.84
C TRP A 66 -0.90 15.14 -3.90
N ARG A 67 0.37 15.11 -4.35
CA ARG A 67 0.85 16.03 -5.40
C ARG A 67 0.09 15.85 -6.72
N ALA A 68 -0.16 14.61 -7.12
CA ALA A 68 -0.87 14.21 -8.33
C ALA A 68 -2.34 14.68 -8.33
N LEU A 69 -2.96 14.79 -7.15
CA LEU A 69 -4.33 15.24 -6.97
C LEU A 69 -4.48 16.77 -6.84
N ARG A 70 -3.38 17.52 -6.70
CA ARG A 70 -3.47 18.99 -6.63
C ARG A 70 -3.84 19.55 -8.00
N TRP A 71 -5.03 20.13 -8.07
CA TRP A 71 -5.53 20.85 -9.25
C TRP A 71 -4.67 22.10 -9.51
N GLN A 72 -4.05 22.18 -10.69
CA GLN A 72 -3.33 23.36 -11.18
C GLN A 72 -4.24 24.25 -12.04
N GLU A 73 -3.71 25.24 -12.75
CA GLU A 73 -4.54 26.21 -13.48
C GLU A 73 -5.47 25.55 -14.52
N THR A 74 -4.96 24.54 -15.24
CA THR A 74 -5.69 23.88 -16.35
C THR A 74 -5.84 22.36 -16.20
N ASP A 75 -4.97 21.68 -15.45
CA ASP A 75 -5.05 20.22 -15.21
C ASP A 75 -4.26 19.78 -13.96
N PHE A 76 -4.10 18.48 -13.74
CA PHE A 76 -3.30 17.87 -12.67
C PHE A 76 -1.82 17.72 -13.01
N ASP A 77 -0.98 17.50 -11.99
CA ASP A 77 0.43 17.13 -12.17
C ASP A 77 0.59 15.67 -12.61
N LEU A 78 0.75 15.45 -13.92
CA LEU A 78 0.95 14.12 -14.51
C LEU A 78 2.37 13.55 -14.30
N ARG A 79 3.35 14.33 -13.83
CA ARG A 79 4.73 13.84 -13.66
C ARG A 79 4.84 12.83 -12.51
N ALA A 80 3.96 12.95 -11.53
CA ALA A 80 3.88 12.02 -10.41
C ALA A 80 3.42 10.62 -10.85
N ASP A 81 2.67 10.51 -11.95
CA ASP A 81 2.01 9.27 -12.38
C ASP A 81 3.02 8.18 -12.74
N ARG A 82 4.09 8.56 -13.45
CA ARG A 82 5.18 7.63 -13.79
C ARG A 82 5.82 7.05 -12.53
N TRP A 83 6.05 7.88 -11.51
CA TRP A 83 6.64 7.41 -10.25
C TRP A 83 5.66 6.55 -9.47
N LEU A 84 4.39 6.96 -9.39
CA LEU A 84 3.33 6.18 -8.74
C LEU A 84 3.16 4.79 -9.37
N GLY A 85 3.16 4.70 -10.70
CA GLY A 85 3.10 3.42 -11.41
C GLY A 85 4.30 2.52 -11.11
N ASN A 86 5.52 3.07 -11.17
CA ASN A 86 6.74 2.31 -10.88
C ASN A 86 6.79 1.81 -9.42
N LEU A 87 6.37 2.65 -8.46
CA LEU A 87 6.36 2.27 -7.04
C LEU A 87 5.26 1.24 -6.74
N CYS A 88 4.11 1.32 -7.43
CA CYS A 88 3.06 0.32 -7.34
C CYS A 88 3.52 -1.03 -7.90
N GLN A 89 4.24 -1.03 -9.02
CA GLN A 89 4.86 -2.24 -9.56
C GLN A 89 5.90 -2.83 -8.59
N ALA A 90 6.68 -1.98 -7.91
CA ALA A 90 7.60 -2.45 -6.87
C ALA A 90 6.86 -3.12 -5.70
N ALA A 91 5.63 -2.68 -5.39
CA ALA A 91 4.82 -3.28 -4.33
C ALA A 91 4.32 -4.70 -4.66
N GLU A 92 4.24 -5.07 -5.94
CA GLU A 92 3.88 -6.43 -6.37
C GLU A 92 4.91 -7.49 -5.93
N TRP A 93 6.11 -7.06 -5.50
CA TRP A 93 7.15 -7.96 -5.00
C TRP A 93 6.98 -8.33 -3.52
N PHE A 94 6.17 -7.62 -2.74
CA PHE A 94 5.99 -7.93 -1.32
C PHE A 94 5.41 -9.32 -1.04
N PRO A 95 4.43 -9.85 -1.80
CA PRO A 95 3.97 -11.21 -1.63
C PRO A 95 5.08 -12.24 -1.87
N LEU A 96 5.99 -11.97 -2.83
CA LEU A 96 7.16 -12.82 -3.07
C LEU A 96 8.15 -12.76 -1.90
N LEU A 97 8.39 -11.57 -1.32
CA LEU A 97 9.20 -11.44 -0.10
C LEU A 97 8.57 -12.19 1.09
N GLY A 98 7.25 -12.12 1.26
CA GLY A 98 6.53 -12.89 2.27
C GLY A 98 6.65 -14.41 2.07
N LEU A 99 6.59 -14.86 0.81
CA LEU A 99 6.82 -16.26 0.45
C LEU A 99 8.24 -16.71 0.79
N ILE A 100 9.26 -15.88 0.53
CA ILE A 100 10.64 -16.17 0.93
C ILE A 100 10.75 -16.33 2.45
N GLY A 101 10.12 -15.44 3.23
CA GLY A 101 10.09 -15.54 4.69
C GLY A 101 9.40 -16.82 5.18
N THR A 102 8.35 -17.25 4.47
CA THR A 102 7.65 -18.51 4.73
C THR A 102 8.57 -19.70 4.50
N VAL A 103 9.25 -19.75 3.36
CA VAL A 103 10.21 -20.82 3.04
C VAL A 103 11.34 -20.86 4.07
N ALA A 104 11.91 -19.72 4.44
CA ALA A 104 12.97 -19.64 5.44
C ALA A 104 12.52 -20.18 6.81
N ALA A 105 11.32 -19.80 7.27
CA ALA A 105 10.75 -20.27 8.53
C ALA A 105 10.47 -21.79 8.51
N ILE A 106 10.00 -22.31 7.38
CA ILE A 106 9.76 -23.75 7.20
C ILE A 106 11.08 -24.53 7.22
N LEU A 107 12.12 -24.06 6.52
CA LEU A 107 13.44 -24.69 6.54
C LEU A 107 14.05 -24.69 7.95
N GLN A 108 13.92 -23.58 8.68
CA GLN A 108 14.34 -23.50 10.07
C GLN A 108 13.57 -24.49 10.96
N THR A 109 12.27 -24.63 10.72
CA THR A 109 11.41 -25.59 11.43
C THR A 109 11.91 -27.01 11.23
N PHE A 110 12.12 -27.45 9.97
CA PHE A 110 12.61 -28.79 9.67
C PHE A 110 14.00 -29.06 10.25
N ASN A 111 14.92 -28.10 10.16
CA ASN A 111 16.27 -28.24 10.74
C ASN A 111 16.26 -28.35 12.27
N SER A 112 15.22 -27.83 12.94
CA SER A 112 15.07 -27.88 14.39
C SER A 112 14.38 -29.14 14.93
N ILE A 113 13.86 -30.01 14.05
CA ILE A 113 13.24 -31.27 14.45
C ILE A 113 14.34 -32.33 14.45
N THR A 114 14.75 -32.78 15.63
CA THR A 114 15.75 -33.84 15.77
C THR A 114 15.25 -35.12 15.10
N PRO A 115 16.06 -35.78 14.25
CA PRO A 115 15.69 -37.06 13.66
C PRO A 115 15.31 -38.08 14.74
N GLY A 116 14.12 -38.68 14.63
CA GLY A 116 13.59 -39.63 15.62
C GLY A 116 12.79 -39.01 16.78
N ALA A 117 12.68 -37.69 16.85
CA ALA A 117 11.76 -37.04 17.78
C ALA A 117 10.30 -37.14 17.29
N ASN A 118 9.36 -37.31 18.22
CA ASN A 118 7.92 -37.20 17.99
C ASN A 118 7.41 -35.85 18.52
N PRO A 119 7.57 -34.74 17.76
CA PRO A 119 7.10 -33.45 18.20
C PRO A 119 5.57 -33.45 18.33
N THR A 120 5.09 -32.79 19.36
CA THR A 120 3.66 -32.62 19.60
C THR A 120 3.04 -31.69 18.54
N PRO A 121 1.75 -31.83 18.19
CA PRO A 121 1.08 -30.92 17.25
C PRO A 121 1.19 -29.44 17.66
N GLN A 122 1.22 -29.13 18.96
CA GLN A 122 1.40 -27.76 19.45
C GLN A 122 2.80 -27.20 19.16
N GLU A 123 3.85 -28.01 19.25
CA GLU A 123 5.20 -27.60 18.86
C GLU A 123 5.29 -27.33 17.36
N ILE A 124 4.64 -28.17 16.57
CA ILE A 124 4.56 -28.01 15.12
C ILE A 124 3.87 -26.67 14.77
N ILE A 125 2.69 -26.42 15.35
CA ILE A 125 1.93 -25.17 15.12
C ILE A 125 2.75 -23.94 15.50
N ARG A 126 3.42 -23.95 16.66
CA ARG A 126 4.27 -22.84 17.10
C ARG A 126 5.42 -22.56 16.13
N LYS A 127 6.01 -23.60 15.52
CA LYS A 127 7.09 -23.44 14.55
C LYS A 127 6.60 -22.96 13.18
N TYR A 128 5.35 -23.25 12.80
CA TYR A 128 4.75 -22.77 11.54
C TYR A 128 4.16 -21.36 11.61
N ALA A 129 3.73 -20.88 12.78
CA ALA A 129 3.16 -19.54 12.93
C ALA A 129 4.03 -18.41 12.32
N PRO A 130 5.36 -18.39 12.48
CA PRO A 130 6.26 -17.45 11.80
C PRO A 130 6.14 -17.40 10.27
N ALA A 131 5.87 -18.53 9.65
CA ALA A 131 5.77 -18.63 8.19
C ALA A 131 4.51 -17.90 7.70
N ILE A 132 3.41 -18.05 8.43
CA ILE A 132 2.12 -17.42 8.13
C ILE A 132 2.21 -15.91 8.33
N THR A 133 2.88 -15.44 9.39
CA THR A 133 3.05 -14.00 9.66
C THR A 133 3.87 -13.30 8.59
N ALA A 134 4.92 -13.92 8.06
CA ALA A 134 5.73 -13.35 6.97
C ALA A 134 4.91 -13.16 5.69
N THR A 135 4.11 -14.16 5.31
CA THR A 135 3.16 -14.04 4.20
C THR A 135 2.14 -12.93 4.45
N GLY A 136 1.55 -12.88 5.64
CA GLY A 136 0.57 -11.86 6.02
C GLY A 136 1.14 -10.44 5.91
N GLY A 137 2.37 -10.22 6.38
CA GLY A 137 3.07 -8.94 6.25
C GLY A 137 3.30 -8.54 4.79
N GLY A 138 3.76 -9.47 3.96
CA GLY A 138 3.95 -9.23 2.52
C GLY A 138 2.64 -8.86 1.81
N LEU A 139 1.55 -9.59 2.06
CA LEU A 139 0.24 -9.30 1.49
C LEU A 139 -0.30 -7.94 1.95
N TYR A 140 -0.18 -7.64 3.24
CA TYR A 140 -0.62 -6.36 3.79
C TYR A 140 0.15 -5.19 3.16
N MET A 141 1.49 -5.30 3.04
CA MET A 141 2.31 -4.26 2.41
C MET A 141 2.01 -4.10 0.93
N ALA A 142 1.78 -5.18 0.19
CA ALA A 142 1.34 -5.13 -1.21
C ALA A 142 0.01 -4.38 -1.33
N PHE A 143 -0.98 -4.77 -0.53
CA PHE A 143 -2.31 -4.21 -0.55
C PHE A 143 -2.31 -2.69 -0.33
N ILE A 144 -1.72 -2.23 0.77
CA ILE A 144 -1.75 -0.79 1.10
C ILE A 144 -1.00 0.05 0.07
N ASN A 145 0.04 -0.51 -0.57
CA ASN A 145 0.84 0.20 -1.57
C ASN A 145 0.18 0.29 -2.94
N ILE A 146 -0.86 -0.49 -3.24
CA ILE A 146 -1.64 -0.33 -4.47
C ILE A 146 -2.64 0.84 -4.37
N LEU A 147 -3.11 1.14 -3.14
CA LEU A 147 -4.17 2.13 -2.90
C LEU A 147 -3.88 3.55 -3.42
N PRO A 148 -2.66 4.13 -3.28
CA PRO A 148 -2.41 5.50 -3.71
C PRO A 148 -2.65 5.70 -5.21
N VAL A 149 -2.30 4.73 -6.06
CA VAL A 149 -2.54 4.81 -7.52
C VAL A 149 -4.04 4.85 -7.81
N TRP A 150 -4.80 3.93 -7.22
CA TRP A 150 -6.25 3.86 -7.40
C TRP A 150 -6.96 5.14 -6.98
N VAL A 151 -6.56 5.68 -5.82
CA VAL A 151 -7.10 6.92 -5.28
C VAL A 151 -6.80 8.11 -6.19
N VAL A 152 -5.62 8.18 -6.81
CA VAL A 152 -5.31 9.23 -7.79
C VAL A 152 -6.21 9.12 -9.01
N THR A 153 -6.35 7.93 -9.59
CA THR A 153 -7.20 7.71 -10.77
C THR A 153 -8.64 8.12 -10.50
N ILE A 154 -9.26 7.54 -9.46
CA ILE A 154 -10.65 7.82 -9.10
C ILE A 154 -10.84 9.28 -8.64
N GLY A 155 -9.91 9.78 -7.84
CA GLY A 155 -10.00 11.13 -7.27
C GLY A 155 -9.94 12.20 -8.34
N ARG A 156 -9.10 12.03 -9.38
CA ARG A 156 -9.03 12.96 -10.50
C ARG A 156 -10.30 12.99 -11.31
N ASP A 157 -10.88 11.82 -11.61
CA ASP A 157 -12.13 11.73 -12.37
C ASP A 157 -13.28 12.42 -11.62
N LEU A 158 -13.37 12.19 -10.31
CA LEU A 158 -14.37 12.89 -9.48
C LEU A 158 -14.12 14.40 -9.46
N ILE A 159 -12.89 14.85 -9.23
CA ILE A 159 -12.56 16.28 -9.18
C ILE A 159 -12.86 16.95 -10.53
N ARG A 160 -12.54 16.31 -11.67
CA ARG A 160 -12.88 16.82 -13.01
C ARG A 160 -14.38 16.96 -13.20
N SER A 161 -15.15 15.94 -12.81
CA SER A 161 -16.62 15.99 -12.89
C SER A 161 -17.21 17.17 -12.09
N LEU A 162 -16.58 17.52 -10.95
CA LEU A 162 -17.00 18.63 -10.09
C LEU A 162 -16.47 20.00 -10.54
N ALA A 163 -15.32 20.05 -11.22
CA ALA A 163 -14.73 21.27 -11.77
C ALA A 163 -15.47 21.78 -13.03
N GLY A 164 -16.18 20.87 -13.72
CA GLY A 164 -16.84 21.17 -14.98
C GLY A 164 -15.83 21.19 -16.13
N THR A 165 -16.19 20.56 -17.26
CA THR A 165 -15.34 20.55 -18.46
C THR A 165 -15.10 21.99 -18.91
N PRO A 166 -13.86 22.43 -19.20
CA PRO A 166 -13.65 23.73 -19.83
C PRO A 166 -14.45 23.77 -21.13
N ALA A 167 -15.15 24.89 -21.38
CA ALA A 167 -15.89 25.09 -22.62
C ALA A 167 -14.93 24.87 -23.80
N PRO A 168 -15.35 24.16 -24.87
CA PRO A 168 -14.50 23.98 -26.04
C PRO A 168 -14.08 25.37 -26.52
N VAL A 169 -12.77 25.56 -26.70
CA VAL A 169 -12.24 26.78 -27.30
C VAL A 169 -12.84 26.83 -28.70
N GLU A 170 -13.78 27.76 -28.93
CA GLU A 170 -14.25 28.06 -30.28
C GLU A 170 -13.01 28.35 -31.12
N SER A 171 -12.65 27.41 -31.97
CA SER A 171 -11.72 27.64 -33.06
C SER A 171 -12.33 28.76 -33.89
N ARG A 172 -11.79 29.97 -33.78
CA ARG A 172 -12.03 31.05 -34.74
C ARG A 172 -11.44 30.62 -36.08
N GLU A 173 -12.11 29.68 -36.74
CA GLU A 173 -12.01 29.49 -38.18
C GLU A 173 -12.90 30.53 -38.85
N GLY A 174 -12.31 31.27 -39.79
CA GLY A 174 -13.04 32.03 -40.79
C GLY A 174 -13.13 33.53 -40.53
N LYS A 175 -12.15 34.28 -41.06
CA LYS A 175 -12.37 35.32 -42.08
C LYS A 175 -11.05 36.03 -42.42
N SER A 176 -10.45 35.63 -43.53
CA SER A 176 -9.79 36.55 -44.47
C SER A 176 -10.06 36.07 -45.88
#